data_AF-A0A2N7D076-F1
#
_entry.id   AF-A0A2N7D076-F1
#
_cell.length_a   1.000
_cell.length_b   1.000
_cell.length_c   1.000
_cell.angle_alpha   90.00
_cell.angle_beta   90.00
_cell.angle_gamma   90.00
#
_symmetry.space_group_name_H-M   'P 1'
#
loop_
_entity.id
_entity.type
_entity.pdbx_description
1 polymer ?
#
loop_
_entity_poly.entity_id
_entity_poly.type
_entity_poly.pdbx_seq_one_letter_code
_entity_poly.pdbx_strand_id
1 'polypeptide(L)'
;MANGQQVAQENLNKFEAWKATKSDDDYKNMVYRGKLHRTELAKQTGIGKSAFNQNPALAEALEDLETYLRECDILPKVSKQSTSQASDKAPPMRDMNASKVRILERENNKLRAEVLELKAKLSRYSELEEVVSAMGSIL
;
A
#
# COMPACT_ATOMS: atom_id res chain seq x y z
N MET A 1 -32.25 25.23 6.53
CA MET A 1 -31.49 24.93 5.29
C MET A 1 -30.03 25.15 5.62
N ALA A 2 -29.19 24.11 5.62
CA ALA A 2 -27.77 24.28 5.90
C ALA A 2 -27.10 25.07 4.75
N ASN A 3 -26.23 26.02 5.07
CA ASN A 3 -25.49 26.79 4.08
C ASN A 3 -24.56 25.84 3.29
N GLY A 4 -24.34 26.11 2.00
CA GLY A 4 -23.47 25.28 1.16
C GLY A 4 -22.05 25.12 1.73
N GLN A 5 -21.55 26.14 2.43
CA GLN A 5 -20.29 26.10 3.17
C GLN A 5 -20.31 25.15 4.37
N GLN A 6 -21.43 25.09 5.11
CA GLN A 6 -21.57 24.16 6.24
C GLN A 6 -21.61 22.71 5.75
N VAL A 7 -22.34 22.44 4.66
CA VAL A 7 -22.38 21.11 4.04
C VAL A 7 -21.00 20.69 3.51
N ALA A 8 -20.23 21.63 2.96
CA ALA A 8 -18.86 21.37 2.54
C ALA A 8 -17.96 20.96 3.73
N GLN A 9 -18.06 21.69 4.85
CA GLN A 9 -17.30 21.36 6.06
C GLN A 9 -17.72 20.02 6.67
N GLU A 10 -19.02 19.72 6.73
CA GLU A 10 -19.53 18.43 7.21
C GLU A 10 -19.00 17.27 6.38
N ASN A 11 -18.94 17.42 5.06
CA ASN A 11 -18.39 16.38 4.18
C ASN A 11 -16.89 16.16 4.44
N LEU A 12 -16.13 17.23 4.71
CA LEU A 12 -14.72 17.11 5.05
C LEU A 12 -14.54 16.37 6.39
N ASN A 13 -15.29 16.75 7.42
CA ASN A 13 -15.23 16.08 8.73
C ASN A 13 -15.61 14.59 8.63
N LYS A 14 -16.63 14.24 7.82
CA LYS A 14 -17.00 12.83 7.55
C LYS A 14 -15.87 12.07 6.88
N PHE A 15 -15.18 12.70 5.92
CA PHE A 15 -14.04 12.09 5.23
C PHE A 15 -12.85 11.88 6.17
N GLU A 16 -12.54 12.84 7.03
CA GLU A 16 -11.46 12.70 8.03
C GLU A 16 -11.78 11.62 9.08
N ALA A 17 -13.01 11.57 9.58
CA ALA A 17 -13.44 10.53 10.52
C ALA A 17 -13.35 9.13 9.89
N TRP A 18 -13.75 9.01 8.62
CA TRP A 18 -13.60 7.78 7.86
C TRP A 18 -12.12 7.41 7.65
N LYS A 19 -11.27 8.38 7.30
CA LYS A 19 -9.82 8.19 7.13
C LYS A 19 -9.19 7.65 8.41
N ALA A 20 -9.55 8.19 9.58
CA ALA A 20 -9.07 7.73 10.88
C ALA A 20 -9.52 6.30 11.25
N THR A 21 -10.60 5.81 10.64
CA THR A 21 -11.13 4.45 10.92
C THR A 21 -10.47 3.39 10.04
N LYS A 22 -9.72 3.78 9.00
CA LYS A 22 -9.13 2.85 8.03
C LYS A 22 -7.66 2.59 8.30
N SER A 23 -7.26 1.35 8.05
CA SER A 23 -5.87 0.92 8.09
C SER A 23 -5.23 0.92 6.71
N ASP A 24 -3.90 0.88 6.66
CA ASP A 24 -3.12 0.78 5.42
C ASP A 24 -3.54 -0.41 4.53
N ASP A 25 -3.93 -1.53 5.14
CA ASP A 25 -4.41 -2.71 4.41
C ASP A 25 -5.82 -2.54 3.84
N ASP A 26 -6.70 -1.76 4.48
CA ASP A 26 -8.03 -1.45 3.93
C ASP A 26 -7.90 -0.67 2.62
N TYR A 27 -6.93 0.23 2.54
CA TYR A 27 -6.70 1.02 1.34
C TYR A 27 -6.26 0.16 0.15
N LYS A 28 -5.52 -0.93 0.37
CA LYS A 28 -5.13 -1.88 -0.70
C LYS A 28 -6.35 -2.47 -1.42
N ASN A 29 -7.39 -2.82 -0.67
CA ASN A 29 -8.63 -3.38 -1.21
C ASN A 29 -9.49 -2.33 -1.92
N MET A 30 -9.21 -1.04 -1.71
CA MET A 30 -9.95 0.09 -2.28
C MET A 30 -9.23 0.75 -3.48
N VAL A 31 -8.09 0.20 -3.92
CA VAL A 31 -7.37 0.68 -5.10
C VAL A 31 -8.11 0.28 -6.38
N TYR A 32 -8.41 1.26 -7.23
CA TYR A 32 -9.03 1.06 -8.53
C TYR A 32 -8.37 1.94 -9.59
N ARG A 33 -7.82 1.31 -10.64
CA ARG A 33 -7.14 2.00 -11.75
C ARG A 33 -6.05 2.99 -11.29
N GLY A 34 -5.31 2.63 -10.23
CA GLY A 34 -4.22 3.44 -9.69
C GLY A 34 -4.66 4.66 -8.86
N LYS A 35 -5.93 4.74 -8.46
CA LYS A 35 -6.49 5.75 -7.55
C LYS A 35 -7.40 5.07 -6.52
N LEU A 36 -7.82 5.80 -5.49
CA LEU A 36 -8.85 5.28 -4.58
C LEU A 36 -10.21 5.22 -5.27
N HIS A 37 -10.96 4.15 -5.04
CA HIS A 37 -12.26 3.92 -5.66
C HIS A 37 -13.32 4.94 -5.17
N ARG A 38 -13.50 6.04 -5.92
CA ARG A 38 -14.39 7.17 -5.57
C ARG A 38 -15.84 6.77 -5.28
N THR A 39 -16.38 5.78 -5.98
CA THR A 39 -17.75 5.29 -5.75
C THR A 39 -17.86 4.50 -4.45
N GLU A 40 -16.78 3.84 -4.03
CA GLU A 40 -16.76 3.06 -2.79
C GLU A 40 -16.55 4.00 -1.59
N LEU A 41 -15.65 4.97 -1.74
CA LEU A 41 -15.51 6.11 -0.85
C LEU A 41 -16.85 6.80 -0.58
N ALA A 42 -17.61 7.13 -1.62
CA ALA A 42 -18.93 7.76 -1.49
C ALA A 42 -19.90 6.92 -0.66
N LYS A 43 -19.93 5.60 -0.86
CA LYS A 43 -20.78 4.69 -0.10
C LYS A 43 -20.36 4.60 1.37
N GLN A 44 -19.07 4.49 1.64
CA GLN A 44 -18.56 4.30 3.00
C GLN A 44 -18.63 5.57 3.84
N THR A 45 -18.38 6.74 3.23
CA THR A 45 -18.42 8.04 3.91
C THR A 45 -19.83 8.63 3.96
N GLY A 46 -20.76 8.12 3.13
CA GLY A 46 -22.08 8.72 2.92
C GLY A 46 -22.02 10.08 2.20
N ILE A 47 -20.89 10.41 1.58
CA ILE A 47 -20.69 11.65 0.84
C ILE A 47 -21.08 11.43 -0.63
N GLY A 48 -21.89 12.33 -1.18
CA GLY A 48 -22.26 12.28 -2.59
C GLY A 48 -21.03 12.35 -3.50
N LYS A 49 -20.99 11.54 -4.57
CA LYS A 49 -19.86 11.51 -5.51
C LYS A 49 -19.49 12.90 -6.07
N SER A 50 -20.49 13.77 -6.27
CA SER A 50 -20.29 15.15 -6.73
C SER A 50 -19.52 16.03 -5.75
N ALA A 51 -19.61 15.78 -4.44
CA ALA A 51 -18.95 16.59 -3.43
C ALA A 51 -17.42 16.49 -3.54
N PHE A 52 -16.87 15.34 -3.96
CA PHE A 52 -15.44 15.18 -4.23
C PHE A 52 -14.91 16.07 -5.37
N ASN A 53 -15.80 16.59 -6.23
CA ASN A 53 -15.43 17.51 -7.31
C ASN A 53 -15.81 18.96 -6.99
N GLN A 54 -16.88 19.18 -6.22
CA GLN A 54 -17.43 20.51 -5.93
C GLN A 54 -16.79 21.16 -4.70
N ASN A 55 -16.34 20.36 -3.73
CA ASN A 55 -15.69 20.86 -2.53
C ASN A 55 -14.16 20.80 -2.72
N PRO A 56 -13.48 21.94 -2.94
CA PRO A 56 -12.04 21.95 -3.18
C PRO A 56 -11.25 21.41 -1.98
N ALA A 57 -11.68 21.69 -0.74
CA ALA A 57 -11.01 21.20 0.45
C ALA A 57 -11.08 19.67 0.58
N LEU A 58 -12.21 19.07 0.17
CA LEU A 58 -12.36 17.62 0.14
C LEU A 58 -11.51 16.98 -0.98
N ALA A 59 -11.40 17.67 -2.12
CA ALA A 59 -10.55 17.20 -3.23
C ALA A 59 -9.06 17.20 -2.84
N GLU A 60 -8.61 18.26 -2.16
CA GLU A 60 -7.24 18.39 -1.65
C GLU A 60 -6.93 17.31 -0.61
N ALA A 61 -7.78 17.14 0.41
CA ALA A 61 -7.61 16.12 1.44
C ALA A 61 -7.52 14.68 0.87
N LEU A 62 -8.20 14.45 -0.25
CA LEU A 62 -8.20 13.18 -0.96
C LEU A 62 -6.96 12.98 -1.82
N GLU A 63 -6.43 14.04 -2.42
CA GLU A 63 -5.15 14.04 -3.12
C GLU A 63 -3.98 13.84 -2.17
N ASP A 64 -4.01 14.46 -1.00
CA ASP A 64 -3.03 14.25 0.08
C ASP A 64 -3.04 12.80 0.56
N LEU A 65 -4.23 12.22 0.76
CA LEU A 65 -4.36 10.81 1.11
C LEU A 65 -3.77 9.91 0.02
N GLU A 66 -4.06 10.17 -1.25
CA GLU A 66 -3.49 9.39 -2.36
C GLU A 66 -1.97 9.54 -2.46
N THR A 67 -1.43 10.72 -2.13
CA THR A 67 0.02 10.98 -2.12
C THR A 67 0.69 10.20 -1.00
N TYR A 68 0.15 10.28 0.22
CA TYR A 68 0.61 9.47 1.36
C TYR A 68 0.60 7.97 1.03
N LEU A 69 -0.49 7.47 0.43
CA LEU A 69 -0.58 6.05 0.05
C LEU A 69 0.41 5.65 -1.06
N ARG A 70 0.87 6.59 -1.89
CA ARG A 70 1.96 6.33 -2.86
C ARG A 70 3.33 6.32 -2.20
N GLU A 71 3.55 7.14 -1.18
CA GLU A 71 4.77 7.11 -0.37
C GLU A 71 4.90 5.81 0.41
N CYS A 72 3.77 5.28 0.90
CA CYS A 72 3.70 3.98 1.56
C CYS A 72 3.69 2.77 0.58
N ASP A 73 3.90 2.98 -0.72
CA ASP A 73 3.84 1.96 -1.79
C ASP A 73 2.50 1.16 -1.84
N ILE A 74 1.42 1.69 -1.26
CA ILE A 74 0.06 1.10 -1.28
C ILE A 74 -0.63 1.41 -2.62
N LEU A 75 -0.48 2.63 -3.13
CA LEU A 75 -0.94 3.02 -4.46
C LEU A 75 0.22 2.96 -5.47
N PRO A 76 0.02 2.38 -6.67
CA PRO A 76 1.02 2.41 -7.72
C PRO A 76 1.31 3.85 -8.15
N LYS A 77 2.59 4.16 -8.41
CA LYS A 77 3.03 5.47 -8.91
C LYS A 77 2.24 5.82 -10.18
N VAL A 78 1.76 7.07 -10.29
CA VAL A 78 0.95 7.51 -11.42
C VAL A 78 1.79 7.47 -12.68
N SER A 79 1.70 6.37 -13.45
CA SER A 79 2.22 6.37 -14.81
C SER A 79 1.31 7.26 -15.65
N LYS A 80 1.83 8.40 -16.13
CA LYS A 80 1.21 9.18 -17.20
C LYS A 80 1.22 8.37 -18.50
N GLN A 81 0.33 7.38 -18.63
CA GLN A 81 0.03 6.58 -19.83
C GLN A 81 -1.31 5.87 -19.54
N SER A 82 -2.40 5.98 -20.30
CA SER A 82 -2.69 6.65 -21.56
C SER A 82 -4.22 6.78 -21.67
N THR A 83 -4.67 7.81 -22.37
CA THR A 83 -5.94 7.82 -23.09
C THR A 83 -6.08 6.59 -23.99
N SER A 84 -7.02 5.70 -23.67
CA SER A 84 -7.72 4.91 -24.68
C SER A 84 -9.03 4.38 -24.11
N GLN A 85 -10.13 4.83 -24.70
CA GLN A 85 -11.39 4.13 -24.62
C GLN A 85 -11.19 2.70 -25.16
N ALA A 86 -11.68 1.71 -24.42
CA ALA A 86 -12.07 0.43 -25.00
C ALA A 86 -13.20 -0.15 -24.15
N SER A 87 -14.37 -0.15 -24.77
CA SER A 87 -15.54 -0.99 -24.52
C SER A 87 -15.18 -2.46 -24.29
N ASP A 88 -15.98 -3.12 -23.46
CA ASP A 88 -16.29 -4.55 -23.46
C ASP A 88 -15.22 -5.55 -23.92
N LYS A 89 -14.53 -6.11 -22.93
CA LYS A 89 -14.39 -7.55 -22.64
C LYS A 89 -13.17 -7.69 -21.74
N ALA A 90 -13.38 -8.15 -20.51
CA ALA A 90 -12.29 -8.61 -19.66
C ALA A 90 -11.59 -9.82 -20.32
N PRO A 91 -10.29 -9.74 -20.65
CA PRO A 91 -9.43 -10.92 -20.76
C PRO A 91 -8.79 -11.19 -19.39
N PRO A 92 -8.28 -12.39 -19.11
CA PRO A 92 -7.93 -12.79 -17.76
C PRO A 92 -6.70 -12.01 -17.28
N MET A 93 -6.88 -11.09 -16.33
CA MET A 93 -5.83 -10.41 -15.56
C MET A 93 -4.99 -11.36 -14.67
N ARG A 94 -5.00 -12.67 -14.97
CA ARG A 94 -4.51 -13.73 -14.10
C ARG A 94 -3.05 -14.12 -14.37
N ASP A 95 -2.49 -13.78 -15.53
CA ASP A 95 -1.14 -14.26 -15.93
C ASP A 95 0.03 -13.33 -15.58
N MET A 96 -0.15 -12.01 -15.68
CA MET A 96 0.93 -11.05 -15.37
C MET A 96 1.26 -11.05 -13.86
N ASN A 97 0.22 -11.15 -13.02
CA ASN A 97 0.38 -11.23 -11.57
C ASN A 97 0.96 -12.58 -11.14
N ALA A 98 0.58 -13.69 -11.78
CA ALA A 98 1.14 -15.00 -11.47
C ALA A 98 2.63 -15.07 -11.81
N SER A 99 3.05 -14.49 -12.94
CA SER A 99 4.45 -14.42 -13.33
C SER A 99 5.29 -13.58 -12.36
N LYS A 100 4.77 -12.41 -11.93
CA LYS A 100 5.44 -11.55 -10.95
C LYS A 100 5.52 -12.22 -9.58
N VAL A 101 4.45 -12.88 -9.13
CA VAL A 101 4.43 -13.65 -7.88
C VAL A 101 5.47 -14.77 -7.91
N ARG A 102 5.57 -15.53 -8.99
CA ARG A 102 6.58 -16.61 -9.13
C ARG A 102 8.01 -16.09 -9.09
N ILE A 103 8.27 -14.94 -9.70
CA ILE A 103 9.61 -14.31 -9.67
C ILE A 103 9.94 -13.88 -8.23
N LEU A 104 9.01 -13.20 -7.57
CA LEU A 104 9.18 -12.73 -6.19
C LEU A 104 9.31 -13.89 -5.19
N GLU A 105 8.55 -14.97 -5.34
CA GLU A 105 8.67 -16.18 -4.51
C GLU A 105 10.04 -16.84 -4.67
N ARG A 106 10.56 -16.89 -5.90
CA ARG A 106 11.91 -17.42 -6.17
C ARG A 106 12.98 -16.57 -5.50
N GLU A 107 12.89 -15.25 -5.61
CA GLU A 107 13.82 -14.33 -4.95
C GLU A 107 13.73 -14.43 -3.43
N ASN A 108 12.52 -14.53 -2.86
CA ASN A 108 12.34 -14.66 -1.42
C ASN A 108 12.96 -15.97 -0.89
N ASN A 109 12.77 -17.08 -1.60
CA ASN A 109 13.39 -18.36 -1.24
C ASN A 109 14.92 -18.31 -1.35
N LYS A 110 15.46 -17.65 -2.37
CA LYS A 110 16.92 -17.46 -2.51
C LYS A 110 17.49 -16.66 -1.34
N LEU A 111 16.85 -15.52 -1.01
CA LEU A 111 17.27 -14.67 0.10
C LEU A 111 17.17 -15.40 1.44
N ARG A 112 16.11 -16.18 1.67
CA ARG A 112 15.97 -17.00 2.89
C ARG A 112 17.07 -18.06 3.01
N ALA A 113 17.44 -18.71 1.91
CA ALA A 113 18.54 -19.67 1.90
C ALA A 113 19.88 -19.01 2.22
N GLU A 114 20.16 -17.84 1.66
CA GLU A 114 21.37 -17.07 1.94
C GLU A 114 21.42 -16.62 3.41
N VAL A 115 20.30 -16.15 3.95
CA VAL A 115 20.18 -15.80 5.38
C VAL A 115 20.44 -17.02 6.28
N LEU A 116 19.93 -18.20 5.91
CA LEU A 116 20.17 -19.43 6.67
C LEU A 116 21.66 -19.80 6.65
N GLU A 117 22.30 -19.74 5.47
CA GLU A 117 23.72 -20.06 5.32
C GLU A 117 24.61 -19.08 6.11
N LEU A 118 24.32 -17.79 6.04
CA LEU A 118 25.04 -16.76 6.79
C LEU A 118 24.88 -16.96 8.30
N LYS A 119 23.66 -17.30 8.77
CA LYS A 119 23.43 -17.63 10.18
C LYS A 119 24.19 -18.87 10.63
N ALA A 120 24.26 -19.90 9.80
CA ALA A 120 25.05 -21.11 10.11
C ALA A 120 26.56 -20.79 10.22
N LYS A 121 27.08 -19.95 9.32
CA LYS A 121 28.48 -19.47 9.39
C LYS A 121 28.73 -18.69 10.68
N LEU A 122 27.81 -17.81 11.07
CA LEU A 122 27.92 -17.07 12.33
C LEU A 122 27.88 -17.98 13.56
N SER A 123 26.99 -18.98 13.58
CA SER A 123 26.95 -19.98 14.66
C SER A 123 28.30 -20.70 14.81
N ARG A 124 28.88 -21.15 13.69
CA ARG A 124 30.20 -21.80 13.69
C ARG A 124 31.31 -20.88 14.20
N TYR A 125 31.27 -19.58 13.89
CA TYR A 125 32.24 -18.63 14.42
C TYR A 125 32.05 -18.38 15.92
N SER A 126 30.81 -18.37 16.42
CA SER A 126 30.50 -18.28 17.85
C SER A 126 31.09 -19.47 18.63
N GLU A 127 30.92 -20.69 18.10
CA GLU A 127 31.52 -21.90 18.70
C GLU A 127 33.06 -21.82 18.71
N LEU A 128 33.66 -21.27 17.64
CA LEU A 128 35.11 -21.08 17.58
C LEU A 128 35.58 -20.01 18.58
N GLU A 129 34.82 -18.94 18.77
CA GLU A 129 35.09 -17.89 19.76
C GLU A 129 35.04 -18.44 21.18
N GLU A 130 34.05 -19.29 21.50
CA GLU A 130 33.98 -19.98 22.80
C GLU A 130 35.21 -20.85 23.04
N VAL A 131 35.64 -21.63 22.05
CA VAL A 131 36.84 -22.48 22.16
C VAL A 131 38.11 -21.64 22.31
N VAL A 132 38.25 -20.54 21.56
CA VAL A 132 39.40 -19.63 21.68
C VAL A 132 39.41 -18.92 23.03
N SER A 133 38.25 -18.48 23.51
CA SER A 133 38.11 -17.85 24.83
C SER A 133 38.42 -18.83 25.96
N ALA A 134 37.96 -20.07 25.86
CA ALA A 134 38.28 -21.14 26.79
C ALA A 134 39.78 -21.48 26.77
N MET A 135 40.41 -21.63 25.60
CA MET A 135 41.85 -21.88 25.51
C MET A 135 42.70 -20.69 25.99
N GLY A 136 42.27 -19.46 25.69
CA GLY A 136 42.93 -18.24 26.18
C GLY A 136 42.79 -18.02 27.69
N SER A 137 41.81 -18.65 28.33
CA SER A 137 41.65 -18.66 29.79
C SER A 137 42.44 -19.77 30.49
N ILE A 138 42.99 -20.73 29.73
CA ILE A 138 43.75 -21.90 30.24
C ILE A 138 45.28 -21.70 30.14
N LEU A 139 45.74 -20.70 29.38
CA LEU A 139 47.14 -20.25 29.30
C LEU A 139 47.41 -19.08 30.25
#